data_AF-A0A8T4J4E9-F1
#
_entry.id   AF-A0A8T4J4E9-F1
#
_cell.length_a   1.000
_cell.length_b   1.000
_cell.length_c   1.000
_cell.angle_alpha   90.00
_cell.angle_beta   90.00
_cell.angle_gamma   90.00
#
_symmetry.space_group_name_H-M   'P 1'
#
loop_
_entity.id
_entity.type
_entity.pdbx_description
1 polymer ?
#
loop_
_entity_poly.entity_id
_entity_poly.type
_entity_poly.pdbx_seq_one_letter_code
_entity_poly.pdbx_strand_id
1 'polypeptide(L)'
;AEPVAGDADLGERFIGLIDPLRYPHEGLGEDALREIRRLKARMEAERLPRGADPTTHTKLGRGGLTDVEWTVQLIQMRHGWAEPGLRTTRTREALAAAHAAGLLDTDDAEILDEAWLLATRVRNATMLVRARAGDTFP
;
A
#
# COMPACT_ATOMS: atom_id res chain seq x y z
N ALA A 1 -8.24 -5.69 -5.60
CA ALA A 1 -8.22 -5.87 -7.06
C ALA A 1 -9.38 -5.07 -7.66
N GLU A 2 -9.23 -4.64 -8.91
CA GLU A 2 -10.24 -3.90 -9.66
C GLU A 2 -10.26 -4.49 -11.08
N PRO A 3 -11.42 -4.91 -11.62
CA PRO A 3 -11.52 -5.35 -13.00
C PRO A 3 -11.19 -4.18 -13.94
N VAL A 4 -10.21 -4.36 -14.85
CA VAL A 4 -9.78 -3.29 -15.78
C VAL A 4 -10.40 -3.47 -17.16
N ALA A 5 -10.51 -4.73 -17.63
CA ALA A 5 -11.11 -5.09 -18.91
C ALA A 5 -11.56 -6.56 -18.86
N GLY A 6 -12.50 -6.93 -19.73
CA GLY A 6 -13.02 -8.29 -19.85
C GLY A 6 -14.55 -8.35 -19.68
N ASP A 7 -15.05 -9.57 -19.49
CA ASP A 7 -16.47 -9.83 -19.21
C ASP A 7 -16.86 -9.28 -17.84
N ALA A 8 -17.94 -8.49 -17.78
CA ALA A 8 -18.37 -7.80 -16.56
C ALA A 8 -18.83 -8.80 -15.49
N ASP A 9 -19.63 -9.80 -15.87
CA ASP A 9 -20.16 -10.82 -14.96
C ASP A 9 -19.02 -11.64 -14.34
N LEU A 10 -18.01 -12.01 -15.13
CA LEU A 10 -16.81 -12.68 -14.61
C LEU A 10 -16.06 -11.80 -13.62
N GLY A 11 -15.91 -10.50 -13.91
CA GLY A 11 -15.27 -9.53 -13.03
C GLY A 11 -15.98 -9.43 -11.68
N GLU A 12 -17.31 -9.30 -11.69
CA GLU A 12 -18.12 -9.23 -10.47
C GLU A 12 -18.03 -10.52 -9.64
N ARG A 13 -18.13 -11.69 -10.29
CA ARG A 13 -17.96 -12.98 -9.60
C ARG A 13 -16.58 -13.13 -8.97
N PHE A 14 -15.53 -12.68 -9.66
CA PHE A 14 -14.18 -12.73 -9.12
C PHE A 14 -14.01 -11.80 -7.92
N ILE A 15 -14.58 -10.59 -7.99
CA ILE A 15 -14.57 -9.65 -6.86
C ILE A 15 -15.29 -10.24 -5.65
N GLY A 16 -16.49 -10.79 -5.84
CA GLY A 16 -17.24 -11.48 -4.78
C GLY A 16 -16.48 -12.67 -4.19
N LEU A 17 -15.71 -13.40 -5.01
CA LEU A 17 -14.87 -14.51 -4.57
C LEU A 17 -13.72 -14.07 -3.66
N ILE A 18 -13.05 -12.95 -3.99
CA ILE A 18 -11.85 -12.52 -3.25
C ILE A 18 -12.15 -11.63 -2.06
N ASP A 19 -13.29 -10.94 -2.02
CA ASP A 19 -13.62 -9.98 -0.96
C ASP A 19 -13.51 -10.53 0.47
N PRO A 20 -13.98 -11.75 0.78
CA PRO A 20 -13.81 -12.34 2.10
C PRO A 20 -12.33 -12.55 2.49
N LEU A 21 -11.43 -12.65 1.50
CA LEU A 21 -9.98 -12.78 1.74
C LEU A 21 -9.31 -11.41 1.89
N ARG A 22 -9.79 -10.40 1.13
CA ARG A 22 -9.27 -9.02 1.19
C ARG A 22 -9.69 -8.31 2.47
N TYR A 23 -10.93 -8.56 2.89
CA TYR A 23 -11.61 -7.91 4.00
C TYR A 23 -12.23 -8.98 4.90
N PRO A 24 -11.40 -9.76 5.63
CA PRO A 24 -11.88 -10.84 6.48
C PRO A 24 -12.89 -10.31 7.50
N HIS A 25 -13.99 -11.03 7.70
CA HIS A 25 -15.00 -10.70 8.71
C HIS A 25 -14.32 -10.61 10.09
N GLU A 26 -14.69 -9.60 10.89
CA GLU A 26 -14.03 -9.26 12.17
C GLU A 26 -12.55 -8.82 12.07
N GLY A 27 -11.98 -8.76 10.87
CA GLY A 27 -10.63 -8.28 10.62
C GLY A 27 -9.55 -9.33 10.87
N LEU A 28 -8.28 -8.90 10.81
CA LEU A 28 -7.14 -9.78 11.06
C LEU A 28 -6.96 -10.08 12.55
N GLY A 29 -6.87 -11.36 12.88
CA GLY A 29 -6.39 -11.82 14.18
C GLY A 29 -4.88 -11.59 14.39
N GLU A 30 -4.44 -11.71 15.64
CA GLU A 30 -3.06 -11.40 16.06
C GLU A 30 -1.98 -12.33 15.48
N ASP A 31 -2.32 -13.58 15.15
CA ASP A 31 -1.40 -14.49 14.47
C ASP A 31 -1.13 -14.04 13.02
N ALA A 32 -2.20 -13.71 12.29
CA ALA A 32 -2.09 -13.21 10.91
C ALA A 32 -1.35 -11.85 10.86
N LEU A 33 -1.60 -10.97 11.83
CA LEU A 33 -0.86 -9.71 11.98
C LEU A 33 0.65 -9.96 12.15
N ARG A 34 1.04 -10.92 13.00
CA ARG A 34 2.45 -11.30 13.17
C ARG A 34 3.05 -11.87 11.90
N GLU A 35 2.31 -12.68 11.17
CA GLU A 35 2.75 -13.22 9.89
C GLU A 35 2.99 -12.12 8.85
N ILE A 36 2.05 -11.18 8.70
CA ILE A 36 2.19 -10.02 7.81
C ILE A 36 3.43 -9.20 8.17
N ARG A 37 3.67 -8.93 9.46
CA ARG A 37 4.87 -8.22 9.91
C ARG A 37 6.17 -8.98 9.57
N ARG A 38 6.18 -10.31 9.68
CA ARG A 38 7.32 -11.15 9.28
C ARG A 38 7.54 -11.10 7.77
N LEU A 39 6.47 -11.15 6.98
CA LEU A 39 6.53 -11.04 5.52
C LEU A 39 7.09 -9.68 5.10
N LYS A 40 6.64 -8.59 5.74
CA LYS A 40 7.17 -7.24 5.52
C LYS A 40 8.68 -7.17 5.77
N ALA A 41 9.12 -7.60 6.95
CA ALA A 41 10.54 -7.58 7.32
C ALA A 41 11.43 -8.41 6.37
N ARG A 42 10.93 -9.58 5.92
CA ARG A 42 11.64 -10.40 4.93
C ARG A 42 11.72 -9.70 3.57
N MET A 43 10.62 -9.09 3.13
CA MET A 43 10.57 -8.35 1.86
C MET A 43 11.58 -7.18 1.85
N GLU A 44 11.66 -6.42 2.94
CA GLU A 44 12.65 -5.33 3.10
C GLU A 44 14.09 -5.85 3.00
N ALA A 45 14.40 -6.98 3.65
CA ALA A 45 15.73 -7.57 3.64
C ALA A 45 16.15 -8.17 2.29
N GLU A 46 15.19 -8.74 1.54
CA GLU A 46 15.48 -9.49 0.30
C GLU A 46 15.37 -8.65 -0.97
N ARG A 47 14.53 -7.60 -0.99
CA ARG A 47 14.20 -6.90 -2.24
C ARG A 47 14.99 -5.62 -2.50
N LEU A 48 15.58 -5.02 -1.47
CA LEU A 48 16.44 -3.87 -1.68
C LEU A 48 17.69 -4.31 -2.48
N PRO A 49 18.00 -3.68 -3.64
CA PRO A 49 19.15 -4.08 -4.45
C PRO A 49 20.46 -4.01 -3.65
N ARG A 50 21.36 -4.96 -3.87
CA ARG A 50 22.69 -4.96 -3.23
C ARG A 50 23.42 -3.65 -3.52
N GLY A 51 23.88 -2.98 -2.47
CA GLY A 51 24.59 -1.70 -2.57
C GLY A 51 23.69 -0.47 -2.75
N ALA A 52 22.37 -0.63 -2.80
CA ALA A 52 21.46 0.51 -2.75
C ALA A 52 21.44 1.11 -1.33
N ASP A 53 21.39 2.45 -1.26
CA ASP A 53 21.19 3.16 -0.01
C ASP A 53 19.69 3.17 0.34
N PRO A 54 19.27 2.58 1.48
CA PRO A 54 17.87 2.58 1.90
C PRO A 54 17.28 3.97 2.13
N THR A 55 18.11 5.00 2.35
CA THR A 55 17.66 6.38 2.62
C THR A 55 17.31 7.15 1.36
N THR A 56 17.80 6.71 0.20
CA THR A 56 17.54 7.35 -1.10
C THR A 56 16.68 6.50 -2.04
N HIS A 57 16.22 5.33 -1.57
CA HIS A 57 15.42 4.40 -2.36
C HIS A 57 13.91 4.63 -2.16
N THR A 58 13.28 5.40 -3.06
CA THR A 58 11.87 5.83 -2.99
C THR A 58 10.83 4.72 -2.83
N LYS A 59 11.08 3.51 -3.34
CA LYS A 59 10.11 2.40 -3.28
C LYS A 59 10.30 1.46 -2.09
N LEU A 60 11.50 0.92 -1.93
CA LEU A 60 11.86 -0.13 -0.95
C LEU A 60 12.72 0.40 0.21
N GLY A 61 13.09 1.68 0.19
CA GLY A 61 13.78 2.33 1.29
C GLY A 61 12.84 2.61 2.47
N ARG A 62 13.42 3.03 3.59
CA ARG A 62 12.67 3.33 4.82
C ARG A 62 11.72 4.50 4.56
N GLY A 63 10.43 4.32 4.90
CA GLY A 63 9.39 5.31 4.62
C GLY A 63 9.06 5.45 3.12
N GLY A 64 9.52 4.52 2.28
CA GLY A 64 9.24 4.52 0.84
C GLY A 64 7.81 4.12 0.53
N LEU A 65 7.48 4.08 -0.77
CA LEU A 65 6.13 3.74 -1.26
C LEU A 65 5.60 2.43 -0.68
N THR A 66 6.46 1.43 -0.55
CA THR A 66 6.06 0.11 -0.03
C THR A 66 5.68 0.19 1.44
N ASP A 67 6.31 1.05 2.24
CA ASP A 67 5.95 1.22 3.64
C ASP A 67 4.55 1.81 3.79
N VAL A 68 4.23 2.86 3.02
CA VAL A 68 2.90 3.47 3.00
C VAL A 68 1.86 2.46 2.54
N GLU A 69 2.14 1.73 1.44
CA GLU A 69 1.23 0.73 0.89
C GLU A 69 0.90 -0.38 1.89
N TRP A 70 1.92 -0.95 2.56
CA TRP A 70 1.71 -2.01 3.55
C TRP A 70 0.96 -1.51 4.78
N THR A 71 1.22 -0.29 5.25
CA THR A 71 0.48 0.30 6.37
C THR A 71 -1.01 0.44 6.02
N VAL A 72 -1.32 1.02 4.86
CA VAL A 72 -2.71 1.18 4.40
C VAL A 72 -3.37 -0.18 4.18
N GLN A 73 -2.71 -1.13 3.53
CA GLN A 73 -3.25 -2.47 3.31
C GLN A 73 -3.50 -3.22 4.62
N LEU A 74 -2.65 -3.04 5.64
CA LEU A 74 -2.88 -3.62 6.95
C LEU A 74 -4.13 -3.04 7.61
N ILE A 75 -4.34 -1.73 7.52
CA ILE A 75 -5.57 -1.08 7.99
C ILE A 75 -6.79 -1.62 7.24
N GLN A 76 -6.70 -1.75 5.91
CA GLN A 76 -7.78 -2.31 5.09
C GLN A 76 -8.13 -3.76 5.52
N MET A 77 -7.14 -4.61 5.78
CA MET A 77 -7.39 -5.98 6.22
C MET A 77 -7.95 -6.07 7.65
N ARG A 78 -7.61 -5.12 8.53
CA ARG A 78 -8.16 -5.08 9.91
C ARG A 78 -9.55 -4.48 9.99
N HIS A 79 -9.85 -3.46 9.18
CA HIS A 79 -11.02 -2.62 9.38
C HIS A 79 -11.94 -2.57 8.17
N GLY A 80 -11.50 -2.99 6.98
CA GLY A 80 -12.29 -2.91 5.75
C GLY A 80 -13.57 -3.75 5.76
N TRP A 81 -13.68 -4.72 6.67
CA TRP A 81 -14.93 -5.45 6.88
C TRP A 81 -16.03 -4.55 7.47
N ALA A 82 -15.68 -3.63 8.38
CA ALA A 82 -16.59 -2.69 9.05
C ALA A 82 -16.65 -1.32 8.37
N GLU A 83 -15.58 -0.92 7.67
CA GLU A 83 -15.43 0.39 7.02
C GLU A 83 -15.42 0.26 5.49
N PRO A 84 -16.56 0.41 4.79
CA PRO A 84 -16.64 0.25 3.35
C PRO A 84 -15.74 1.22 2.56
N GLY A 85 -15.47 2.41 3.10
CA GLY A 85 -14.56 3.40 2.49
C GLY A 85 -13.12 2.89 2.31
N LEU A 86 -12.71 1.90 3.12
CA LEU A 86 -11.43 1.24 2.97
C LEU A 86 -11.39 0.23 1.82
N ARG A 87 -12.52 -0.13 1.19
CA ARG A 87 -12.58 -1.14 0.12
C ARG A 87 -12.25 -0.59 -1.27
N THR A 88 -11.16 0.19 -1.36
CA THR A 88 -10.62 0.75 -2.61
C THR A 88 -9.25 0.15 -2.94
N THR A 89 -8.88 0.17 -4.22
CA THR A 89 -7.54 -0.19 -4.71
C THR A 89 -6.57 0.98 -4.69
N ARG A 90 -7.03 2.19 -4.39
CA ARG A 90 -6.23 3.42 -4.43
C ARG A 90 -5.68 3.72 -3.04
N THR A 91 -4.35 3.65 -2.89
CA THR A 91 -3.67 3.84 -1.58
C THR A 91 -4.05 5.13 -0.89
N ARG A 92 -4.05 6.26 -1.61
CA ARG A 92 -4.38 7.58 -1.04
C ARG A 92 -5.86 7.72 -0.64
N GLU A 93 -6.77 7.09 -1.39
CA GLU A 93 -8.20 7.09 -1.01
C GLU A 93 -8.42 6.24 0.25
N ALA A 94 -7.78 5.08 0.35
CA ALA A 94 -7.84 4.25 1.54
C ALA A 94 -7.20 4.94 2.76
N LEU A 95 -6.11 5.70 2.56
CA LEU A 95 -5.51 6.52 3.61
C LEU A 95 -6.47 7.61 4.11
N ALA A 96 -7.12 8.34 3.19
CA ALA A 96 -8.12 9.34 3.54
C ALA A 96 -9.34 8.71 4.25
N ALA A 97 -9.80 7.54 3.80
CA ALA A 97 -10.89 6.81 4.45
C ALA A 97 -10.50 6.33 5.86
N ALA A 98 -9.26 5.89 6.06
CA ALA A 98 -8.76 5.50 7.38
C ALA A 98 -8.75 6.68 8.36
N HIS A 99 -8.29 7.85 7.92
CA HIS A 99 -8.32 9.08 8.70
C HIS A 99 -9.76 9.51 9.03
N ALA A 100 -10.65 9.53 8.02
CA ALA A 100 -12.06 9.88 8.23
C ALA A 100 -12.78 8.95 9.22
N ALA A 101 -12.38 7.68 9.27
CA ALA A 101 -12.88 6.68 10.23
C ALA A 101 -12.19 6.75 11.61
N GLY A 102 -11.21 7.65 11.82
CA GLY A 102 -10.46 7.77 13.07
C GLY A 102 -9.50 6.62 13.35
N LEU A 103 -9.11 5.86 12.32
CA LEU A 103 -8.16 4.74 12.42
C LEU A 103 -6.69 5.19 12.32
N LEU A 104 -6.48 6.42 11.87
CA LEU A 104 -5.22 7.15 11.84
C LEU A 104 -5.47 8.55 12.36
N ASP A 105 -4.52 9.09 13.11
CA ASP A 105 -4.55 10.50 13.47
C ASP A 105 -4.19 11.39 12.27
N THR A 106 -4.44 12.69 12.41
CA THR A 106 -4.21 13.65 11.33
C THR A 106 -2.73 13.74 10.95
N ASP A 107 -1.84 13.74 11.95
CA ASP A 107 -0.40 13.92 11.74
C ASP A 107 0.18 12.74 10.94
N ASP A 108 -0.16 11.50 11.31
CA ASP A 108 0.27 10.29 10.58
C ASP A 108 -0.34 10.25 9.18
N ALA A 109 -1.62 10.63 9.02
CA ALA A 109 -2.27 10.65 7.72
C ALA A 109 -1.61 11.65 6.75
N GLU A 110 -1.27 12.84 7.24
CA GLU A 110 -0.56 13.87 6.46
C GLU A 110 0.85 13.40 6.08
N ILE A 111 1.61 12.87 7.04
CA ILE A 111 2.98 12.36 6.79
C ILE A 111 2.97 11.26 5.72
N LEU A 112 2.05 10.30 5.82
CA LEU A 112 1.95 9.19 4.86
C LEU A 112 1.55 9.67 3.45
N ASP A 113 0.64 10.64 3.35
CA ASP A 113 0.21 11.19 2.07
C ASP A 113 1.33 11.98 1.38
N GLU A 114 2.03 12.82 2.15
CA GLU A 114 3.17 13.59 1.67
C GLU A 114 4.31 12.68 1.21
N ALA A 115 4.64 11.65 2.00
CA ALA A 115 5.66 10.66 1.63
C ALA A 115 5.31 9.94 0.33
N TRP A 116 4.05 9.52 0.17
CA TRP A 116 3.57 8.87 -1.06
C TRP A 116 3.70 9.79 -2.28
N LEU A 117 3.29 11.05 -2.14
CA LEU A 117 3.37 12.05 -3.20
C LEU A 117 4.82 12.37 -3.57
N LEU A 118 5.67 12.61 -2.58
CA LEU A 118 7.08 12.92 -2.79
C LEU A 118 7.79 11.78 -3.52
N ALA A 119 7.70 10.55 -3.00
CA ALA A 119 8.33 9.39 -3.61
C ALA A 119 7.83 9.16 -5.05
N THR A 120 6.53 9.32 -5.30
CA THR A 120 5.96 9.20 -6.65
C THR A 120 6.49 10.30 -7.59
N ARG A 121 6.54 11.56 -7.13
CA ARG A 121 7.08 12.68 -7.91
C ARG A 121 8.55 12.48 -8.27
N VAL A 122 9.38 12.00 -7.34
CA VAL A 122 10.79 11.70 -7.58
C VAL A 122 10.96 10.60 -8.63
N ARG A 123 10.17 9.52 -8.56
CA ARG A 123 10.20 8.44 -9.56
C ARG A 123 9.77 8.92 -10.94
N ASN A 124 8.72 9.74 -11.01
CA ASN A 124 8.26 10.36 -12.26
C ASN A 124 9.32 11.28 -12.85
N ALA A 125 9.95 12.13 -12.04
CA ALA A 125 11.05 13.00 -12.48
C ALA A 125 12.23 12.18 -13.01
N THR A 126 12.60 11.10 -12.31
CA THR A 126 13.66 10.16 -12.75
C THR A 126 13.34 9.57 -14.13
N MET A 127 12.11 9.10 -14.34
CA MET A 127 11.67 8.58 -15.63
C MET A 127 11.76 9.64 -16.73
N LEU A 128 11.28 10.87 -16.48
CA LEU A 128 11.27 11.95 -17.47
C LEU A 128 12.69 12.38 -17.86
N VAL A 129 13.60 12.51 -16.89
CA VAL A 129 14.97 12.97 -17.12
C VAL A 129 15.85 11.88 -17.73
N ARG A 130 15.70 10.62 -17.28
CA ARG A 130 16.58 9.52 -17.68
C ARG A 130 16.00 8.66 -18.81
N ALA A 131 14.75 8.88 -19.21
CA ALA A 131 13.96 8.00 -20.09
C ALA A 131 13.96 6.52 -19.63
N ARG A 132 14.20 6.30 -18.33
CA ARG A 132 14.30 4.99 -17.70
C ARG A 132 13.79 5.08 -16.28
N ALA A 133 12.95 4.12 -15.90
CA ALA A 133 12.48 3.99 -14.53
C ALA A 133 13.66 3.73 -13.59
N GLY A 134 13.64 4.40 -12.44
CA GLY A 134 14.60 4.20 -11.34
C GLY A 134 13.93 4.55 -10.03
N ASP A 135 14.26 3.79 -8.99
CA ASP A 135 13.71 3.98 -7.65
C ASP A 135 14.72 4.68 -6.70
N THR A 136 15.94 4.95 -7.17
CA THR A 136 16.99 5.66 -6.42
C THR A 136 17.27 7.01 -7.07
N PHE A 137 17.26 8.07 -6.26
CA PHE A 137 17.67 9.40 -6.69
C PHE A 137 19.17 9.64 -6.37
N PRO A 138 19.87 10.46 -7.19
CA PRO A 138 21.28 10.75 -7.00
C PRO A 138 21.58 11.60 -5.77
#